data_AF-A0A536A5V8-F1
#
_entry.id   AF-A0A536A5V8-F1
#
_cell.length_a   1.000
_cell.length_b   1.000
_cell.length_c   1.000
_cell.angle_alpha   90.00
_cell.angle_beta   90.00
_cell.angle_gamma   90.00
#
_symmetry.space_group_name_H-M   'P 1'
#
loop_
_entity.id
_entity.type
_entity.pdbx_description
1 polymer ?
#
loop_
_entity_poly.entity_id
_entity_poly.type
_entity_poly.pdbx_seq_one_letter_code
_entity_poly.pdbx_strand_id
1 'polypeptide(L)'
;MLVGVLTVLAVLGGGALLVVLFLLRSRDGFDVSLSGLLRVYFYMASLAGVIVFAVGLAGILAYLLSAGFGLDVIYGGQTPQPVPAIAPACPPNASCPPFVTPFPRPPIPDDRIRRQGEDLVRGVTFIVFGAIFWGAHWWARRSLARTDERASGLYRGYLMLGTAVFGVATIALLPMGIYQALSFVVVPAQPFSFRQGAGESLSGGLAALPLWLAYLWLVQRTLRTTPPMPAVA
;
A
#
# COMPACT_ATOMS: atom_id res chain seq x y z
N MET A 1 4.82 3.61 12.00
CA MET A 1 3.57 2.84 12.08
C MET A 1 2.34 3.72 12.29
N LEU A 2 2.32 4.64 13.28
CA LEU A 2 1.16 5.51 13.52
C LEU A 2 0.77 6.37 12.30
N VAL A 3 1.76 7.00 11.64
CA VAL A 3 1.51 7.81 10.43
C VAL A 3 0.93 6.97 9.30
N GLY A 4 1.48 5.77 9.04
CA GLY A 4 0.97 4.85 8.01
C GLY A 4 -0.45 4.36 8.30
N VAL A 5 -0.76 4.02 9.56
CA VAL A 5 -2.12 3.66 9.98
C VAL A 5 -3.07 4.85 9.84
N LEU A 6 -2.64 6.07 10.18
CA LEU A 6 -3.42 7.28 9.99
C LEU A 6 -3.61 7.64 8.52
N THR A 7 -2.65 7.36 7.64
CA THR A 7 -2.80 7.59 6.20
C THR A 7 -3.80 6.61 5.61
N VAL A 8 -3.71 5.33 6.00
CA VAL A 8 -4.68 4.30 5.59
C VAL A 8 -6.07 4.63 6.12
N LEU A 9 -6.20 5.03 7.39
CA LEU A 9 -7.47 5.46 7.97
C LEU A 9 -8.01 6.75 7.35
N ALA A 10 -7.16 7.70 6.96
CA ALA A 10 -7.57 8.92 6.28
C ALA A 10 -7.99 8.65 4.83
N VAL A 11 -7.34 7.73 4.12
CA VAL A 11 -7.74 7.32 2.76
C VAL A 11 -9.01 6.48 2.81
N LEU A 12 -9.14 5.55 3.75
CA LEU A 12 -10.36 4.74 3.92
C LEU A 12 -11.51 5.60 4.47
N GLY A 13 -11.26 6.44 5.45
CA GLY A 13 -12.24 7.34 6.07
C GLY A 13 -12.66 8.48 5.14
N GLY A 14 -11.71 9.10 4.42
CA GLY A 14 -11.99 10.09 3.39
C GLY A 14 -12.67 9.48 2.16
N GLY A 15 -12.28 8.26 1.77
CA GLY A 15 -12.95 7.49 0.74
C GLY A 15 -14.39 7.14 1.13
N ALA A 16 -14.61 6.67 2.35
CA ALA A 16 -15.94 6.41 2.90
C ALA A 16 -16.77 7.70 3.02
N LEU A 17 -16.16 8.83 3.42
CA LEU A 17 -16.84 10.12 3.48
C LEU A 17 -17.24 10.61 2.08
N LEU A 18 -16.37 10.48 1.08
CA LEU A 18 -16.68 10.82 -0.30
C LEU A 18 -17.77 9.93 -0.88
N VAL A 19 -17.77 8.65 -0.54
CA VAL A 19 -18.86 7.72 -0.86
C VAL A 19 -20.14 8.22 -0.22
N VAL A 20 -20.17 8.44 1.10
CA VAL A 20 -21.35 8.95 1.80
C VAL A 20 -21.84 10.27 1.18
N LEU A 21 -20.97 11.21 0.86
CA LEU A 21 -21.35 12.49 0.22
C LEU A 21 -21.88 12.31 -1.20
N PHE A 22 -21.32 11.39 -1.97
CA PHE A 22 -21.77 11.08 -3.33
C PHE A 22 -23.13 10.36 -3.32
N LEU A 23 -23.31 9.47 -2.34
CA LEU A 23 -24.53 8.73 -2.08
C LEU A 23 -25.66 9.66 -1.58
N LEU A 24 -25.35 10.60 -0.68
CA LEU A 24 -26.29 11.63 -0.21
C LEU A 24 -26.70 12.62 -1.30
N ARG A 25 -25.89 12.78 -2.36
CA ARG A 25 -26.16 13.67 -3.48
C ARG A 25 -26.93 12.99 -4.62
N SER A 26 -27.04 11.66 -4.60
CA SER A 26 -27.86 10.93 -5.56
C SER A 26 -29.34 11.16 -5.22
N ARG A 27 -30.11 11.66 -6.19
CA ARG A 27 -31.56 11.90 -6.07
C ARG A 27 -32.39 10.61 -6.12
N ASP A 28 -31.78 9.49 -6.44
CA ASP A 28 -32.42 8.18 -6.46
C ASP A 28 -32.28 7.57 -5.07
N GLY A 29 -33.38 7.52 -4.32
CA GLY A 29 -33.41 7.03 -2.95
C GLY A 29 -32.72 5.67 -2.81
N PHE A 30 -31.94 5.52 -1.75
CA PHE A 30 -31.37 4.22 -1.39
C PHE A 30 -32.49 3.20 -1.21
N ASP A 31 -32.43 2.12 -1.98
CA ASP A 31 -33.24 0.96 -1.69
C ASP A 31 -32.69 0.30 -0.41
N VAL A 32 -33.29 0.66 0.73
CA VAL A 32 -32.99 0.07 2.05
C VAL A 32 -33.51 -1.37 2.15
N SER A 33 -34.04 -1.94 1.05
CA SER A 33 -34.31 -3.36 0.99
C SER A 33 -33.06 -4.18 1.28
N LEU A 34 -33.27 -5.40 1.78
CA LEU A 34 -32.22 -6.40 2.00
C LEU A 34 -31.35 -6.59 0.75
N SER A 35 -31.96 -6.53 -0.44
CA SER A 35 -31.25 -6.68 -1.72
C SER A 35 -30.32 -5.51 -2.01
N GLY A 36 -30.75 -4.27 -1.74
CA GLY A 36 -29.93 -3.08 -1.91
C GLY A 36 -28.74 -3.05 -0.95
N LEU A 37 -28.98 -3.36 0.33
CA LEU A 37 -27.93 -3.45 1.35
C LEU A 37 -26.89 -4.53 1.03
N LEU A 38 -27.34 -5.71 0.61
CA LEU A 38 -26.48 -6.82 0.26
C LEU A 38 -25.59 -6.49 -0.95
N ARG A 39 -26.10 -5.74 -1.93
CA ARG A 39 -25.29 -5.24 -3.06
C ARG A 39 -24.21 -4.29 -2.61
N VAL A 40 -24.54 -3.29 -1.79
CA VAL A 40 -23.56 -2.35 -1.23
C VAL A 40 -22.46 -3.12 -0.51
N TYR A 41 -22.82 -4.09 0.32
CA TYR A 41 -21.88 -4.99 0.98
C TYR A 41 -20.95 -5.69 -0.03
N PHE A 42 -21.48 -6.33 -1.08
CA PHE A 42 -20.64 -7.02 -2.07
C PHE A 42 -19.69 -6.09 -2.82
N TYR A 43 -20.10 -4.86 -3.14
CA TYR A 43 -19.22 -3.88 -3.78
C TYR A 43 -18.10 -3.42 -2.84
N MET A 44 -18.43 -3.11 -1.58
CA MET A 44 -17.46 -2.70 -0.58
C MET A 44 -16.48 -3.83 -0.24
N ALA A 45 -16.99 -5.04 -0.06
CA ALA A 45 -16.19 -6.22 0.21
C ALA A 45 -15.30 -6.60 -0.99
N SER A 46 -15.82 -6.49 -2.23
CA SER A 46 -14.99 -6.65 -3.43
C SER A 46 -13.83 -5.67 -3.43
N LEU A 47 -14.09 -4.38 -3.16
CA LEU A 47 -13.04 -3.37 -3.10
C LEU A 47 -12.02 -3.66 -2.00
N ALA A 48 -12.49 -4.05 -0.81
CA ALA A 48 -11.61 -4.45 0.29
C ALA A 48 -10.70 -5.63 -0.12
N GLY A 49 -11.24 -6.62 -0.84
CA GLY A 49 -10.46 -7.72 -1.42
C GLY A 49 -9.36 -7.24 -2.36
N VAL A 50 -9.66 -6.28 -3.25
CA VAL A 50 -8.64 -5.68 -4.14
C VAL A 50 -7.58 -4.91 -3.35
N ILE A 51 -7.96 -4.21 -2.27
CA ILE A 51 -7.00 -3.52 -1.41
C ILE A 51 -6.07 -4.52 -0.71
N VAL A 52 -6.61 -5.59 -0.12
CA VAL A 52 -5.79 -6.64 0.49
C VAL A 52 -4.86 -7.29 -0.53
N PHE A 53 -5.36 -7.56 -1.74
CA PHE A 53 -4.55 -8.04 -2.85
C PHE A 53 -3.41 -7.07 -3.19
N ALA A 54 -3.67 -5.77 -3.26
CA ALA A 54 -2.67 -4.75 -3.54
C ALA A 54 -1.58 -4.67 -2.46
N VAL A 55 -1.96 -4.80 -1.18
CA VAL A 55 -1.00 -4.87 -0.06
C VAL A 55 -0.12 -6.12 -0.18
N GLY A 56 -0.72 -7.26 -0.56
CA GLY A 56 0.04 -8.48 -0.83
C GLY A 56 1.02 -8.30 -1.99
N LEU A 57 0.58 -7.68 -3.07
CA LEU A 57 1.41 -7.38 -4.24
C LEU A 57 2.59 -6.47 -3.88
N ALA A 58 2.37 -5.46 -3.03
CA ALA A 58 3.45 -4.60 -2.53
C ALA A 58 4.51 -5.42 -1.77
N GLY A 59 4.11 -6.36 -0.90
CA GLY A 59 5.05 -7.23 -0.19
C GLY A 59 5.91 -8.09 -1.13
N ILE A 60 5.28 -8.70 -2.15
CA ILE A 60 6.02 -9.47 -3.16
C ILE A 60 6.96 -8.56 -3.97
N LEU A 61 6.50 -7.36 -4.35
CA LEU A 61 7.34 -6.39 -5.05
C LEU A 61 8.52 -5.94 -4.19
N ALA A 62 8.35 -5.70 -2.89
CA ALA A 62 9.47 -5.39 -1.99
C ALA A 62 10.51 -6.53 -1.94
N TYR A 63 10.06 -7.78 -1.89
CA TYR A 63 10.93 -8.95 -1.99
C TYR A 63 11.69 -9.00 -3.32
N LEU A 64 10.99 -8.84 -4.45
CA LEU A 64 11.61 -8.91 -5.79
C LEU A 64 12.57 -7.73 -6.03
N LEU A 65 12.18 -6.52 -5.63
CA LEU A 65 13.00 -5.33 -5.74
C LEU A 65 14.26 -5.46 -4.88
N SER A 66 14.17 -6.05 -3.69
CA SER A 66 15.36 -6.21 -2.83
C SER A 66 16.30 -7.29 -3.35
N ALA A 67 15.77 -8.34 -4.00
CA ALA A 67 16.57 -9.31 -4.71
C ALA A 67 17.30 -8.69 -5.94
N GLY A 68 16.67 -7.74 -6.63
CA GLY A 68 17.24 -7.09 -7.82
C GLY A 68 18.16 -5.89 -7.55
N PHE A 69 17.79 -5.04 -6.59
CA PHE A 69 18.46 -3.76 -6.30
C PHE A 69 19.26 -3.77 -4.98
N GLY A 70 19.20 -4.87 -4.23
CA GLY A 70 19.89 -5.03 -2.96
C GLY A 70 19.05 -4.61 -1.75
N LEU A 71 19.44 -5.15 -0.58
CA LEU A 71 18.75 -4.90 0.69
C LEU A 71 18.89 -3.43 1.14
N ASP A 72 20.01 -2.77 0.85
CA ASP A 72 20.23 -1.37 1.25
C ASP A 72 19.19 -0.43 0.62
N VAL A 73 18.93 -0.57 -0.68
CA VAL A 73 18.02 0.32 -1.41
C VAL A 73 16.58 0.16 -0.93
N ILE A 74 16.17 -1.07 -0.66
CA ILE A 74 14.77 -1.40 -0.33
C ILE A 74 14.48 -1.29 1.15
N TYR A 75 15.36 -1.83 2.00
CA TYR A 75 15.16 -1.86 3.45
C TYR A 75 15.91 -0.78 4.22
N GLY A 76 16.73 0.01 3.54
CA GLY A 76 17.54 1.06 4.13
C GLY A 76 18.95 0.61 4.46
N GLY A 77 19.81 1.58 4.74
CA GLY A 77 21.18 1.31 5.16
C GLY A 77 21.24 0.54 6.47
N GLN A 78 22.36 -0.12 6.73
CA GLN A 78 22.59 -0.80 8.01
C GLN A 78 22.38 0.16 9.18
N THR A 79 21.63 -0.27 10.18
CA THR A 79 21.42 0.52 11.40
C THR A 79 22.78 0.77 12.07
N PRO A 80 23.15 2.03 12.38
CA PRO A 80 24.38 2.33 13.08
C PRO A 80 24.46 1.50 14.36
N GLN A 81 25.54 0.74 14.50
CA GLN A 81 25.77 -0.04 15.70
C GLN A 81 26.00 0.92 16.86
N PRO A 82 25.26 0.78 17.99
CA PRO A 82 25.59 1.54 19.18
C PRO A 82 27.00 1.12 19.60
N VAL A 83 27.97 2.03 19.40
CA VAL A 83 29.28 1.90 20.02
C VAL A 83 29.03 1.92 21.53
N PRO A 84 29.50 0.93 22.31
CA PRO A 84 29.31 0.94 23.75
C PRO A 84 29.76 2.29 24.30
N ALA A 85 28.84 2.99 24.97
CA ALA A 85 29.25 4.09 25.82
C ALA A 85 30.09 3.49 26.96
N ILE A 86 31.17 4.18 27.30
CA ILE A 86 31.97 4.00 28.52
C ILE A 86 33.12 2.98 28.37
N ALA A 87 34.25 3.46 27.84
CA ALA A 87 35.46 3.30 28.63
C ALA A 87 35.21 3.99 29.98
N PRO A 88 35.46 3.34 31.15
CA PRO A 88 35.52 4.08 32.40
C PRO A 88 36.46 5.25 32.15
N ALA A 89 36.02 6.49 32.38
CA ALA A 89 36.90 7.63 32.35
C ALA A 89 37.97 7.36 33.41
N CYS A 90 39.16 6.95 32.97
CA CYS A 90 40.24 6.67 33.90
C CYS A 90 40.50 7.96 34.68
N PRO A 91 40.70 7.87 36.00
CA PRO A 91 41.02 9.06 36.79
C PRO A 91 42.27 9.75 36.20
N PRO A 92 42.38 11.08 36.31
CA PRO A 92 43.57 11.79 35.87
C PRO A 92 44.80 11.15 36.54
N ASN A 93 45.79 10.75 35.75
CA ASN A 93 47.03 10.07 36.15
C ASN A 93 47.00 8.54 36.36
N ALA A 94 45.96 7.82 35.91
CA ALA A 94 46.02 6.36 35.84
C ALA A 94 46.30 5.86 34.41
N SER A 95 47.24 4.93 34.26
CA SER A 95 47.40 4.17 33.02
C SER A 95 46.27 3.14 32.92
N CYS A 96 45.36 3.34 31.96
CA CYS A 96 44.33 2.34 31.68
C CYS A 96 45.02 1.06 31.15
N PRO A 97 44.59 -0.15 31.57
CA PRO A 97 45.02 -1.37 30.91
C PRO A 97 44.67 -1.29 29.41
N PRO A 98 45.50 -1.86 28.50
CA PRO A 98 45.15 -1.93 27.09
C PRO A 98 43.79 -2.61 26.98
N PHE A 99 42.88 -2.02 26.18
CA PHE A 99 41.60 -2.62 25.86
C PHE A 99 41.85 -3.92 25.09
N VAL A 100 42.05 -5.02 25.80
CA VAL A 100 41.91 -6.34 25.23
C VAL A 100 40.41 -6.52 25.09
N THR A 101 39.85 -6.32 23.90
CA THR A 101 38.47 -6.75 23.62
C THR A 101 38.46 -8.29 23.68
N PRO A 102 38.01 -8.95 24.77
CA PRO A 102 38.14 -10.40 24.88
C PRO A 102 36.95 -11.13 24.24
N PHE A 103 35.95 -10.39 23.79
CA PHE A 103 34.70 -10.97 23.30
C PHE A 103 34.66 -10.85 21.78
N PRO A 104 34.81 -11.96 21.02
CA PRO A 104 34.35 -11.96 19.64
C PRO A 104 32.89 -11.54 19.66
N ARG A 105 32.59 -10.34 19.13
CA ARG A 105 31.20 -9.90 18.99
C ARG A 105 30.52 -10.96 18.12
N PRO A 106 29.46 -11.62 18.61
CA PRO A 106 28.70 -12.50 17.73
C PRO A 106 28.27 -11.66 16.51
N PRO A 107 28.32 -12.23 15.29
CA PRO A 107 27.85 -11.52 14.11
C PRO A 107 26.40 -11.10 14.37
N ILE A 108 26.16 -9.79 14.39
CA ILE A 108 24.82 -9.25 14.64
C ILE A 108 23.99 -9.59 13.41
N PRO A 109 22.89 -10.35 13.55
CA PRO A 109 22.07 -10.74 12.42
C PRO A 109 21.53 -9.50 11.69
N ASP A 110 21.62 -9.49 10.36
CA ASP A 110 21.03 -8.43 9.55
C ASP A 110 19.50 -8.61 9.52
N ASP A 111 18.80 -7.79 10.32
CA ASP A 111 17.34 -7.78 10.41
C ASP A 111 16.64 -7.60 9.04
N ARG A 112 17.33 -7.03 8.04
CA ARG A 112 16.75 -6.81 6.71
C ARG A 112 16.50 -8.10 5.96
N ILE A 113 17.33 -9.13 6.17
CA ILE A 113 17.11 -10.46 5.58
C ILE A 113 15.83 -11.08 6.15
N ARG A 114 15.61 -10.94 7.46
CA ARG A 114 14.38 -11.39 8.11
C ARG A 114 13.17 -10.63 7.57
N ARG A 115 13.24 -9.30 7.48
CA ARG A 115 12.16 -8.45 6.92
C ARG A 115 11.83 -8.84 5.47
N GLN A 116 12.83 -9.13 4.66
CA GLN A 116 12.65 -9.62 3.29
C GLN A 116 11.84 -10.91 3.24
N GLY A 117 12.15 -11.87 4.11
CA GLY A 117 11.37 -13.11 4.23
C GLY A 117 9.94 -12.86 4.72
N GLU A 118 9.76 -11.98 5.71
CA GLU A 118 8.45 -11.61 6.24
C GLU A 118 7.56 -10.94 5.19
N ASP A 119 8.12 -10.05 4.35
CA ASP A 119 7.39 -9.39 3.26
C ASP A 119 6.94 -10.36 2.18
N LEU A 120 7.76 -11.36 1.85
CA LEU A 120 7.37 -12.41 0.91
C LEU A 120 6.22 -13.25 1.47
N VAL A 121 6.35 -13.74 2.69
CA VAL A 121 5.33 -14.59 3.34
C VAL A 121 4.02 -13.82 3.49
N ARG A 122 4.08 -12.58 3.99
CA ARG A 122 2.92 -11.70 4.10
C ARG A 122 2.33 -11.39 2.73
N GLY A 123 3.18 -11.10 1.75
CA GLY A 123 2.82 -10.77 0.38
C GLY A 123 2.00 -11.87 -0.29
N VAL A 124 2.52 -13.10 -0.26
CA VAL A 124 1.84 -14.29 -0.79
C VAL A 124 0.52 -14.53 -0.07
N THR A 125 0.52 -14.46 1.26
CA THR A 125 -0.69 -14.66 2.07
C THR A 125 -1.79 -13.67 1.65
N PHE A 126 -1.49 -12.37 1.61
CA PHE A 126 -2.49 -11.36 1.28
C PHE A 126 -2.89 -11.36 -0.20
N ILE A 127 -2.02 -11.75 -1.13
CA ILE A 127 -2.43 -11.96 -2.52
C ILE A 127 -3.46 -13.09 -2.62
N VAL A 128 -3.17 -14.24 -1.99
CA VAL A 128 -4.06 -15.42 -2.08
C VAL A 128 -5.40 -15.13 -1.44
N PHE A 129 -5.40 -14.66 -0.19
CA PHE A 129 -6.64 -14.34 0.51
C PHE A 129 -7.38 -13.16 -0.14
N GLY A 130 -6.67 -12.12 -0.56
CA GLY A 130 -7.25 -10.97 -1.26
C GLY A 130 -7.92 -11.37 -2.58
N ALA A 131 -7.26 -12.22 -3.38
CA ALA A 131 -7.79 -12.72 -4.65
C ALA A 131 -9.02 -13.60 -4.45
N ILE A 132 -8.97 -14.53 -3.49
CA ILE A 132 -10.11 -15.41 -3.16
C ILE A 132 -11.28 -14.57 -2.64
N PHE A 133 -11.03 -13.64 -1.72
CA PHE A 133 -12.06 -12.79 -1.14
C PHE A 133 -12.69 -11.90 -2.21
N TRP A 134 -11.87 -11.22 -3.03
CA TRP A 134 -12.36 -10.43 -4.16
C TRP A 134 -13.17 -11.29 -5.15
N GLY A 135 -12.64 -12.45 -5.54
CA GLY A 135 -13.29 -13.36 -6.49
C GLY A 135 -14.64 -13.87 -6.00
N ALA A 136 -14.74 -14.26 -4.73
CA ALA A 136 -16.00 -14.71 -4.13
C ALA A 136 -17.06 -13.60 -4.12
N HIS A 137 -16.70 -12.38 -3.73
CA HIS A 137 -17.64 -11.25 -3.69
C HIS A 137 -17.97 -10.74 -5.09
N TRP A 138 -17.01 -10.77 -6.02
CA TRP A 138 -17.24 -10.49 -7.43
C TRP A 138 -18.22 -11.49 -8.06
N TRP A 139 -18.08 -12.77 -7.74
CA TRP A 139 -18.99 -13.81 -8.23
C TRP A 139 -20.40 -13.65 -7.64
N ALA A 140 -20.51 -13.41 -6.33
CA ALA A 140 -21.79 -13.18 -5.65
C ALA A 140 -22.52 -11.92 -6.17
N ARG A 141 -21.79 -10.84 -6.47
CA ARG A 141 -22.39 -9.66 -7.11
C ARG A 141 -22.95 -10.00 -8.49
N ARG A 142 -22.22 -10.85 -9.25
CA ARG A 142 -22.58 -11.19 -10.62
C ARG A 142 -23.80 -12.10 -10.66
N SER A 143 -23.95 -13.02 -9.71
CA SER A 143 -25.12 -13.88 -9.61
C SER A 143 -26.39 -13.13 -9.22
N LEU A 144 -26.27 -12.00 -8.52
CA LEU A 144 -27.39 -11.16 -8.08
C LEU A 144 -27.62 -9.94 -9.00
N ALA A 145 -26.88 -9.86 -10.11
CA ALA A 145 -26.89 -8.71 -10.97
C ALA A 145 -28.20 -8.60 -11.76
N ARG A 146 -28.87 -7.45 -11.65
CA ARG A 146 -30.03 -7.13 -12.51
C ARG A 146 -29.54 -6.55 -13.85
N THR A 147 -30.37 -6.61 -14.88
CA THR A 147 -30.06 -6.18 -16.27
C THR A 147 -29.61 -4.72 -16.39
N ASP A 148 -29.87 -3.89 -15.38
CA ASP A 148 -29.56 -2.46 -15.26
C ASP A 148 -28.32 -2.15 -14.40
N GLU A 149 -27.62 -3.15 -13.85
CA GLU A 149 -26.60 -2.92 -12.82
C GLU A 149 -25.40 -2.09 -13.28
N ARG A 150 -25.01 -2.19 -14.55
CA ARG A 150 -23.93 -1.35 -15.13
C ARG A 150 -24.33 0.12 -15.28
N ALA A 151 -25.62 0.42 -15.32
CA ALA A 151 -26.14 1.78 -15.33
C ALA A 151 -26.31 2.35 -13.91
N SER A 152 -26.22 1.50 -12.88
CA SER A 152 -26.46 1.90 -11.49
C SER A 152 -25.41 2.89 -10.95
N GLY A 153 -25.85 3.80 -10.09
CA GLY A 153 -24.98 4.71 -9.34
C GLY A 153 -23.98 3.98 -8.43
N LEU A 154 -24.34 2.78 -7.94
CA LEU A 154 -23.49 1.98 -7.06
C LEU A 154 -22.24 1.45 -7.79
N TYR A 155 -22.41 0.92 -9.01
CA TYR A 155 -21.29 0.50 -9.85
C TYR A 155 -20.35 1.67 -10.18
N ARG A 156 -20.93 2.83 -10.51
CA ARG A 156 -20.15 4.06 -10.75
C ARG A 156 -19.40 4.50 -9.50
N GLY A 157 -20.04 4.47 -8.34
CA GLY A 157 -19.42 4.77 -7.04
C GLY A 157 -18.24 3.85 -6.74
N TYR A 158 -18.41 2.54 -6.94
CA TYR A 158 -17.34 1.55 -6.79
C TYR A 158 -16.14 1.86 -7.70
N LEU A 159 -16.38 2.19 -8.98
CA LEU A 159 -15.31 2.50 -9.91
C LEU A 159 -14.59 3.82 -9.56
N MET A 160 -15.35 4.86 -9.21
CA MET A 160 -14.79 6.15 -8.79
C MET A 160 -13.98 6.03 -7.52
N LEU A 161 -14.48 5.28 -6.53
CA LEU A 161 -13.78 5.04 -5.27
C LEU A 161 -12.48 4.27 -5.50
N GLY A 162 -12.50 3.18 -6.27
CA GLY A 162 -11.28 2.46 -6.62
C GLY A 162 -10.27 3.34 -7.35
N THR A 163 -10.74 4.15 -8.32
CA THR A 163 -9.89 5.13 -9.03
C THR A 163 -9.25 6.13 -8.07
N ALA A 164 -10.02 6.68 -7.13
CA ALA A 164 -9.53 7.66 -6.16
C ALA A 164 -8.52 7.04 -5.19
N VAL A 165 -8.84 5.90 -4.58
CA VAL A 165 -7.98 5.23 -3.60
C VAL A 165 -6.64 4.85 -4.22
N PHE A 166 -6.64 4.16 -5.36
CA PHE A 166 -5.39 3.74 -6.01
C PHE A 166 -4.66 4.91 -6.67
N GLY A 167 -5.37 5.93 -7.16
CA GLY A 167 -4.76 7.14 -7.71
C GLY A 167 -4.02 7.95 -6.66
N VAL A 168 -4.63 8.19 -5.50
CA VAL A 168 -3.98 8.87 -4.36
C VAL A 168 -2.78 8.06 -3.87
N ALA A 169 -2.93 6.75 -3.71
CA ALA A 169 -1.82 5.87 -3.33
C ALA A 169 -0.66 5.96 -4.33
N THR A 170 -0.94 5.94 -5.64
CA THR A 170 0.09 6.06 -6.68
C THR A 170 0.81 7.40 -6.62
N ILE A 171 0.08 8.53 -6.53
CA ILE A 171 0.67 9.88 -6.50
C ILE A 171 1.46 10.13 -5.20
N ALA A 172 1.03 9.56 -4.07
CA ALA A 172 1.74 9.72 -2.81
C ALA A 172 2.99 8.83 -2.72
N LEU A 173 2.87 7.56 -3.10
CA LEU A 173 3.89 6.55 -2.85
C LEU A 173 4.93 6.46 -3.97
N LEU A 174 4.51 6.52 -5.24
CA LEU A 174 5.42 6.25 -6.36
C LEU A 174 6.50 7.33 -6.53
N PRO A 175 6.20 8.65 -6.55
CA PRO A 175 7.24 9.67 -6.62
C PRO A 175 8.17 9.63 -5.41
N MET A 176 7.62 9.39 -4.21
CA MET A 176 8.41 9.26 -2.99
C MET A 176 9.36 8.07 -3.04
N GLY A 177 8.90 6.91 -3.52
CA GLY A 177 9.72 5.71 -3.67
C GLY A 177 10.80 5.86 -4.72
N ILE A 178 10.49 6.51 -5.85
CA ILE A 178 11.48 6.84 -6.87
C ILE A 178 12.56 7.76 -6.29
N TYR A 179 12.16 8.83 -5.58
CA TYR A 179 13.09 9.72 -4.90
C TYR A 179 13.98 8.97 -3.91
N GLN A 180 13.39 8.14 -3.05
CA GLN A 180 14.14 7.35 -2.06
C GLN A 180 15.13 6.40 -2.75
N ALA A 181 14.72 5.69 -3.81
CA ALA A 181 15.62 4.79 -4.54
C ALA A 181 16.76 5.55 -5.24
N LEU A 182 16.46 6.66 -5.93
CA LEU A 182 17.46 7.50 -6.59
C LEU A 182 18.43 8.12 -5.59
N SER A 183 17.99 8.40 -4.35
CA SER A 183 18.87 8.95 -3.32
C SER A 183 20.07 8.04 -3.05
N PHE A 184 19.92 6.72 -3.20
CA PHE A 184 21.03 5.76 -3.00
C PHE A 184 22.13 5.88 -4.04
N VAL A 185 21.80 6.35 -5.24
CA VAL A 185 22.72 6.51 -6.36
C VAL A 185 23.29 7.92 -6.39
N VAL A 186 22.45 8.94 -6.15
CA VAL A 186 22.78 10.35 -6.38
C VAL A 186 23.36 11.02 -5.13
N VAL A 187 22.84 10.69 -3.95
CA VAL A 187 23.24 11.35 -2.69
C VAL A 187 24.36 10.53 -2.05
N PRO A 188 25.52 11.12 -1.71
CA PRO A 188 26.57 10.41 -0.99
C PRO A 188 26.07 9.94 0.40
N ALA A 189 26.43 8.72 0.79
CA ALA A 189 26.12 8.23 2.13
C ALA A 189 26.96 8.96 3.17
N GLN A 190 26.32 9.53 4.21
CA GLN A 190 27.05 10.09 5.34
C GLN A 190 27.33 9.00 6.39
N PRO A 191 28.55 8.91 6.93
CA PRO A 191 28.87 7.99 8.02
C PRO A 191 27.93 8.21 9.21
N PHE A 192 27.47 7.11 9.82
CA PHE A 192 26.60 7.12 11.00
C PHE A 192 25.22 7.79 10.81
N SER A 193 24.79 8.01 9.57
CA SER A 193 23.45 8.55 9.27
C SER A 193 22.46 7.43 8.93
N PHE A 194 21.23 7.55 9.43
CA PHE A 194 20.15 6.65 9.03
C PHE A 194 19.70 6.95 7.61
N ARG A 195 19.60 5.91 6.79
CA ARG A 195 19.13 6.01 5.41
C ARG A 195 17.88 5.16 5.22
N GLN A 196 16.74 5.82 5.02
CA GLN A 196 15.47 5.15 4.82
C GLN A 196 15.46 4.39 3.48
N GLY A 197 15.00 3.14 3.50
CA GLY A 197 14.79 2.34 2.29
C GLY A 197 13.57 2.80 1.49
N ALA A 198 13.59 2.52 0.19
CA ALA A 198 12.51 2.82 -0.73
C ALA A 198 11.39 1.76 -0.74
N GLY A 199 11.54 0.66 0.00
CA GLY A 199 10.70 -0.52 -0.14
C GLY A 199 9.21 -0.26 0.04
N GLU A 200 8.81 0.36 1.14
CA GLU A 200 7.39 0.59 1.45
C GLU A 200 6.69 1.48 0.42
N SER A 201 7.34 2.55 0.00
CA SER A 201 6.81 3.55 -0.93
C SER A 201 6.88 3.09 -2.39
N LEU A 202 8.03 2.55 -2.82
CA LEU A 202 8.24 2.11 -4.20
C LEU A 202 7.38 0.89 -4.51
N SER A 203 7.40 -0.14 -3.65
CA SER A 203 6.61 -1.34 -3.88
C SER A 203 5.10 -1.06 -3.81
N GLY A 204 4.66 -0.23 -2.86
CA GLY A 204 3.27 0.20 -2.73
C GLY A 204 2.80 1.03 -3.93
N GLY A 205 3.62 1.98 -4.39
CA GLY A 205 3.33 2.78 -5.58
C GLY A 205 3.25 1.93 -6.86
N LEU A 206 4.18 0.99 -7.03
CA LEU A 206 4.18 0.07 -8.17
C LEU A 206 3.01 -0.92 -8.13
N ALA A 207 2.57 -1.36 -6.95
CA ALA A 207 1.38 -2.19 -6.81
C ALA A 207 0.09 -1.42 -7.12
N ALA A 208 0.00 -0.17 -6.67
CA ALA A 208 -1.18 0.67 -6.85
C ALA A 208 -1.37 1.15 -8.30
N LEU A 209 -0.28 1.47 -9.00
CA LEU A 209 -0.29 2.01 -10.37
C LEU A 209 -1.14 1.18 -11.36
N PRO A 210 -0.92 -0.14 -11.55
CA PRO A 210 -1.69 -0.92 -12.51
C PRO A 210 -3.18 -1.01 -12.12
N LEU A 211 -3.49 -1.04 -10.82
CA LEU A 211 -4.87 -1.06 -10.34
C LEU A 211 -5.55 0.28 -10.61
N TRP A 212 -4.89 1.40 -10.34
CA TRP A 212 -5.39 2.72 -10.67
C TRP A 212 -5.70 2.85 -12.16
N LEU A 213 -4.77 2.45 -13.03
CA LEU A 213 -4.96 2.49 -14.48
C LEU A 213 -6.13 1.61 -14.92
N ALA A 214 -6.28 0.42 -14.33
CA ALA A 214 -7.41 -0.46 -14.63
C ALA A 214 -8.76 0.16 -14.23
N TYR A 215 -8.88 0.72 -13.03
CA TYR A 215 -10.10 1.40 -12.58
C TYR A 215 -10.41 2.64 -13.42
N LEU A 216 -9.40 3.47 -13.71
CA LEU A 216 -9.55 4.65 -14.56
C LEU A 216 -10.03 4.27 -15.96
N TRP A 217 -9.44 3.22 -16.54
CA TRP A 217 -9.87 2.70 -17.85
C TRP A 217 -11.33 2.22 -17.82
N LEU A 218 -11.74 1.52 -16.77
CA LEU A 218 -13.13 1.09 -16.59
C LEU A 218 -14.11 2.28 -16.47
N VAL A 219 -13.72 3.34 -15.75
CA VAL A 219 -14.51 4.59 -15.67
C VAL A 219 -14.65 5.20 -17.06
N GLN A 220 -13.55 5.41 -17.77
CA GLN A 220 -13.55 6.00 -19.11
C GLN A 220 -14.41 5.20 -20.09
N ARG A 221 -14.31 3.86 -20.04
CA ARG A 221 -15.12 2.97 -20.87
C ARG A 221 -16.61 3.14 -20.57
N THR A 222 -16.99 3.26 -19.31
CA THR A 222 -18.38 3.42 -18.89
C THR A 222 -18.97 4.76 -19.36
N LEU A 223 -18.18 5.83 -19.31
CA LEU A 223 -18.59 7.16 -19.79
C LEU A 223 -18.81 7.18 -21.31
N ARG A 224 -17.94 6.51 -22.08
CA ARG A 224 -18.05 6.45 -23.55
C ARG A 224 -19.26 5.67 -24.04
N THR A 225 -19.78 4.74 -23.25
CA THR A 225 -20.92 3.88 -23.64
C THR A 225 -22.28 4.44 -23.28
N THR A 226 -22.37 5.62 -22.66
CA THR A 226 -23.66 6.25 -22.32
C THR A 226 -24.12 7.10 -23.51
N PRO A 227 -25.19 6.74 -24.24
CA PRO A 227 -25.67 7.53 -25.37
C PRO A 227 -26.18 8.91 -24.90
N PRO A 228 -26.02 9.97 -25.71
CA PRO A 228 -26.59 11.28 -25.41
C PRO A 228 -28.12 11.16 -25.30
N MET A 229 -28.72 11.73 -24.25
CA MET A 229 -30.18 11.84 -24.17
C MET A 229 -30.68 12.62 -25.39
N PRO A 230 -31.78 12.20 -26.03
CA PRO A 230 -32.45 13.04 -27.01
C PRO A 230 -32.82 14.35 -26.32
N ALA A 231 -32.50 15.47 -26.96
CA ALA A 231 -32.96 16.78 -26.52
C ALA A 231 -34.50 16.72 -26.44
N VAL A 232 -35.03 17.02 -25.26
CA VAL A 232 -36.47 17.22 -25.08
C VAL A 232 -36.83 18.44 -25.94
N ALA A 233 -37.54 18.19 -27.04
CA ALA A 233 -38.11 19.20 -27.91
C ALA A 233 -39.48 19.64 -27.36
#